data_AF-A0A3N4IEC9-F1
#
_entry.id   AF-A0A3N4IEC9-F1
#
_cell.length_a   1.000
_cell.length_b   1.000
_cell.length_c   1.000
_cell.angle_alpha   90.00
_cell.angle_beta   90.00
_cell.angle_gamma   90.00
#
_symmetry.space_group_name_H-M   'P 1'
#
loop_
_entity.id
_entity.type
_entity.pdbx_description
1 polymer ?
#
loop_
_entity_poly.entity_id
_entity_poly.type
_entity_poly.pdbx_seq_one_letter_code
_entity_poly.pdbx_strand_id
1 'polypeptide(L)'
;MKITKLVSVFFPFIASDWTDQSDFVRGGVSFSKIDIAKGGRTATFSGELNTTILDAGFSSQRLTGTRTFDWSKFKGVRFEYETPDCNLLPPVFTLIIKDRLQQGDDGVPGVTPGFTPDPTLPPGPDTLDFEYNFKPECNPHRPRKTYSVTPSFKDFDAWYRGTLTEGTLNLKTVRRFQVMVRSFEELQKERLQDGKWKLKVNRIQLWK
;
A
#
# COMPACT_ATOMS: atom_id res chain seq x y z
N MET A 1 -7.43 -20.87 11.72
CA MET A 1 -6.07 -20.47 12.15
C MET A 1 -6.16 -19.71 13.47
N LYS A 2 -5.32 -20.02 14.47
CA LYS A 2 -5.38 -19.37 15.81
C LYS A 2 -4.29 -18.31 15.92
N ILE A 3 -4.68 -17.04 15.99
CA ILE A 3 -3.77 -15.91 16.25
C ILE A 3 -3.44 -15.91 17.75
N THR A 4 -2.16 -15.93 18.09
CA THR A 4 -1.70 -16.04 19.48
C THR A 4 -1.12 -14.73 20.01
N LYS A 5 -0.66 -13.84 19.13
CA LYS A 5 -0.13 -12.53 19.51
C LYS A 5 -0.30 -11.53 18.37
N LEU A 6 -0.61 -10.28 18.71
CA LEU A 6 -0.61 -9.12 17.81
C LEU A 6 0.44 -8.12 18.27
N VAL A 7 1.23 -7.61 17.33
CA VAL A 7 2.23 -6.56 17.57
C VAL A 7 1.94 -5.41 16.61
N SER A 8 1.54 -4.26 17.15
CA SER A 8 1.32 -3.07 16.34
C SER A 8 2.63 -2.60 15.71
N VAL A 9 2.56 -2.31 14.42
CA VAL A 9 3.65 -1.70 13.64
C VAL A 9 3.18 -0.35 13.12
N PHE A 10 4.13 0.56 12.89
CA PHE A 10 3.87 1.93 12.40
C PHE A 10 2.90 2.72 13.29
N PHE A 11 2.90 2.40 14.59
CA PHE A 11 2.08 3.05 15.61
C PHE A 11 2.99 3.78 16.63
N PRO A 12 2.66 5.02 17.02
CA PRO A 12 1.62 5.87 16.43
C PRO A 12 1.93 6.19 14.96
N PHE A 13 0.91 6.51 14.16
CA PHE A 13 1.13 6.99 12.80
C PHE A 13 1.83 8.36 12.85
N ILE A 14 2.89 8.52 12.04
CA ILE A 14 3.68 9.76 11.93
C ILE A 14 3.70 10.19 10.47
N ALA A 15 3.34 11.44 10.16
CA ALA A 15 3.18 11.89 8.78
C ALA A 15 4.45 11.76 7.94
N SER A 16 5.62 12.07 8.51
CA SER A 16 6.91 11.97 7.83
C SER A 16 7.34 10.54 7.49
N ASP A 17 6.71 9.52 8.10
CA ASP A 17 6.97 8.13 7.76
C ASP A 17 6.24 7.71 6.47
N TRP A 18 5.39 8.56 5.87
CA TRP A 18 4.59 8.24 4.68
C TRP A 18 4.79 9.27 3.58
N THR A 19 4.74 8.80 2.33
CA THR A 19 4.78 9.63 1.14
C THR A 19 3.82 9.08 0.09
N ASP A 20 3.32 9.96 -0.77
CA ASP A 20 2.58 9.54 -1.95
C ASP A 20 3.50 8.84 -2.95
N GLN A 21 2.93 7.90 -3.68
CA GLN A 21 3.49 7.32 -4.89
C GLN A 21 2.33 7.04 -5.84
N SER A 22 2.34 7.68 -7.00
CA SER A 22 1.30 7.51 -8.01
C SER A 22 1.88 7.46 -9.41
N ASP A 23 1.00 7.26 -10.38
CA ASP A 23 1.32 7.32 -11.81
C ASP A 23 1.75 8.70 -12.33
N PHE A 24 1.78 9.73 -11.47
CA PHE A 24 2.23 11.09 -11.82
C PHE A 24 3.61 11.12 -12.48
N VAL A 25 4.54 10.27 -12.03
CA VAL A 25 5.90 10.17 -12.62
C VAL A 25 5.89 9.68 -14.08
N ARG A 26 4.76 9.14 -14.56
CA ARG A 26 4.53 8.71 -15.94
C ARG A 26 3.59 9.65 -16.70
N GLY A 27 3.27 10.82 -16.14
CA GLY A 27 2.31 11.78 -16.71
C GLY A 27 0.85 11.48 -16.35
N GLY A 28 0.60 10.57 -15.41
CA GLY A 28 -0.74 10.32 -14.87
C GLY A 28 -1.21 11.45 -13.97
N VAL A 29 -2.50 11.42 -13.63
CA VAL A 29 -3.15 12.43 -12.78
C VAL A 29 -3.72 11.85 -11.49
N SER A 30 -3.39 10.59 -11.18
CA SER A 30 -3.77 9.99 -9.91
C SER A 30 -2.97 10.60 -8.77
N PHE A 31 -3.61 10.77 -7.61
CA PHE A 31 -2.96 11.31 -6.42
C PHE A 31 -3.47 10.63 -5.17
N SER A 32 -2.66 10.65 -4.12
CA SER A 32 -3.02 10.14 -2.79
C SER A 32 -2.58 11.10 -1.70
N LYS A 33 -3.17 10.97 -0.52
CA LYS A 33 -2.77 11.69 0.69
C LYS A 33 -3.08 10.87 1.93
N ILE A 34 -2.44 11.24 3.04
CA ILE A 34 -2.68 10.68 4.35
C ILE A 34 -3.02 11.80 5.34
N ASP A 35 -4.15 11.66 6.04
CA ASP A 35 -4.59 12.55 7.10
C ASP A 35 -4.50 11.80 8.44
N ILE A 36 -3.55 12.18 9.31
CA ILE A 36 -3.31 11.49 10.58
C ILE A 36 -4.06 12.19 11.72
N ALA A 37 -4.85 11.42 12.48
CA ALA A 37 -5.59 11.96 13.62
C ALA A 37 -4.65 12.40 14.75
N LYS A 38 -5.09 13.36 15.57
CA LYS A 38 -4.32 13.85 16.73
C LYS A 38 -3.82 12.69 17.60
N GLY A 39 -2.51 12.67 17.86
CA GLY A 39 -1.85 11.61 18.62
C GLY A 39 -1.57 10.33 17.82
N GLY A 40 -1.75 10.33 16.49
CA GLY A 40 -1.36 9.24 15.60
C GLY A 40 -2.12 7.94 15.82
N ARG A 41 -3.32 8.00 16.42
CA ARG A 41 -4.10 6.80 16.77
C ARG A 41 -4.72 6.11 15.57
N THR A 42 -5.07 6.89 14.54
CA THR A 42 -5.65 6.42 13.28
C THR A 42 -5.09 7.28 12.16
N ALA A 43 -5.06 6.74 10.95
CA ALA A 43 -4.72 7.49 9.74
C ALA A 43 -5.78 7.27 8.66
N THR A 44 -6.19 8.31 7.98
CA THR A 44 -7.09 8.23 6.84
C THR A 44 -6.29 8.35 5.55
N PHE A 45 -6.25 7.25 4.82
CA PHE A 45 -5.68 7.18 3.48
C PHE A 45 -6.78 7.54 2.49
N SER A 46 -6.49 8.44 1.56
CA SER A 46 -7.45 8.82 0.52
C SER A 46 -6.75 9.28 -0.74
N GLY A 47 -7.49 9.32 -1.84
CA GLY A 47 -6.95 9.76 -3.11
C GLY A 47 -7.98 9.67 -4.21
N GLU A 48 -7.50 9.85 -5.43
CA GLU A 48 -8.25 9.61 -6.65
C GLU A 48 -7.39 8.74 -7.57
N LEU A 49 -7.99 7.68 -8.09
CA LEU A 49 -7.43 6.93 -9.20
C LEU A 49 -8.08 7.45 -10.49
N ASN A 50 -7.26 7.81 -11.47
CA ASN A 50 -7.75 8.30 -12.75
C ASN A 50 -6.92 7.70 -13.89
N THR A 51 -7.55 6.79 -14.63
CA THR A 51 -6.93 6.06 -15.74
C THR A 51 -7.09 6.74 -17.09
N THR A 52 -7.74 7.92 -17.18
CA THR A 52 -8.03 8.58 -18.48
C THR A 52 -6.82 8.84 -19.37
N ILE A 53 -5.66 9.11 -18.76
CA ILE A 53 -4.48 9.58 -19.51
C ILE A 53 -3.59 8.42 -19.95
N LEU A 54 -3.44 7.40 -19.09
CA LEU A 54 -2.46 6.33 -19.27
C LEU A 54 -3.10 4.97 -19.53
N ASP A 55 -4.43 4.91 -19.58
CA ASP A 55 -5.30 3.71 -19.55
C ASP A 55 -5.12 2.82 -18.31
N ALA A 56 -3.93 2.80 -17.70
CA ALA A 56 -3.58 2.15 -16.46
C ALA A 56 -3.05 3.18 -15.47
N GLY A 57 -3.37 2.99 -14.19
CA GLY A 57 -3.02 3.96 -13.17
C GLY A 57 -2.92 3.35 -11.79
N PHE A 58 -2.28 4.07 -10.89
CA PHE A 58 -2.25 3.71 -9.48
C PHE A 58 -2.10 4.96 -8.61
N SER A 59 -2.67 4.85 -7.41
CA SER A 59 -2.65 5.88 -6.38
C SER A 59 -2.37 5.21 -5.04
N SER A 60 -1.28 5.61 -4.37
CA SER A 60 -0.84 4.89 -3.18
C SER A 60 -0.09 5.76 -2.18
N GLN A 61 -0.04 5.30 -0.93
CA GLN A 61 0.80 5.84 0.13
C GLN A 61 1.72 4.73 0.61
N ARG A 62 3.01 5.04 0.73
CA ARG A 62 4.04 4.08 1.14
C ARG A 62 4.88 4.63 2.27
N LEU A 63 5.50 3.73 3.02
CA LEU A 63 6.52 4.14 3.99
C LEU A 63 7.74 4.78 3.32
N THR A 64 8.27 5.80 3.98
CA THR A 64 9.51 6.49 3.62
C THR A 64 10.73 5.87 4.29
N GLY A 65 11.91 6.27 3.83
CA GLY A 65 13.19 5.91 4.41
C GLY A 65 13.69 4.52 4.01
N THR A 66 14.88 4.20 4.50
CA THR A 66 15.66 3.03 4.11
C THR A 66 15.69 1.96 5.21
N ARG A 67 14.78 2.08 6.19
CA ARG A 67 14.67 1.18 7.34
C ARG A 67 14.52 -0.28 6.89
N THR A 68 15.01 -1.19 7.72
CA THR A 68 14.89 -2.63 7.51
C THR A 68 14.22 -3.25 8.73
N PHE A 69 13.18 -4.04 8.48
CA PHE A 69 12.41 -4.72 9.51
C PHE A 69 12.58 -6.23 9.38
N ASP A 70 12.83 -6.90 10.51
CA ASP A 70 12.81 -8.35 10.59
C ASP A 70 11.42 -8.82 11.06
N TRP A 71 10.64 -9.33 10.13
CA TRP A 71 9.30 -9.90 10.33
C TRP A 71 9.31 -11.43 10.35
N SER A 72 10.46 -12.09 10.32
CA SER A 72 10.59 -13.55 10.20
C SER A 72 9.96 -14.35 11.35
N LYS A 73 9.73 -13.70 12.49
CA LYS A 73 9.06 -14.29 13.68
C LYS A 73 7.54 -14.22 13.63
N PHE A 74 6.97 -13.62 12.59
CA PHE A 74 5.53 -13.44 12.40
C PHE A 74 5.05 -14.27 11.20
N LYS A 75 3.74 -14.48 11.14
CA LYS A 75 3.11 -15.27 10.09
C LYS A 75 2.33 -14.42 9.09
N GLY A 76 2.00 -13.18 9.44
CA GLY A 76 1.30 -12.28 8.54
C GLY A 76 0.96 -10.93 9.16
N VAL A 77 0.08 -10.22 8.46
CA VAL A 77 -0.39 -8.87 8.79
C VAL A 77 -1.87 -8.92 9.14
N ARG A 78 -2.28 -8.17 10.16
CA ARG A 78 -3.67 -7.79 10.42
C ARG A 78 -3.79 -6.30 10.12
N PHE A 79 -4.67 -5.97 9.19
CA PHE A 79 -4.92 -4.62 8.75
C PHE A 79 -6.35 -4.24 9.13
N GLU A 80 -6.49 -3.35 10.11
CA GLU A 80 -7.77 -2.96 10.70
C GLU A 80 -8.20 -1.60 10.18
N TYR A 81 -9.43 -1.52 9.66
CA TYR A 81 -9.93 -0.36 8.94
C TYR A 81 -11.42 -0.08 9.17
N GLU A 82 -11.82 1.12 8.79
CA GLU A 82 -13.19 1.61 8.65
C GLU A 82 -13.37 2.15 7.22
N THR A 83 -14.57 1.97 6.68
CA THR A 83 -15.01 2.46 5.36
C THR A 83 -15.98 3.63 5.52
N PRO A 84 -15.48 4.86 5.72
CA PRO A 84 -16.34 6.02 5.96
C PRO A 84 -17.24 6.36 4.77
N ASP A 85 -16.76 6.12 3.55
CA ASP A 85 -17.48 6.37 2.30
C ASP A 85 -17.95 5.03 1.73
N CYS A 86 -19.07 4.53 2.24
CA CYS A 86 -19.63 3.24 1.81
C CYS A 86 -20.10 3.32 0.35
N ASN A 87 -19.39 2.66 -0.55
CA ASN A 87 -19.76 2.58 -1.96
C ASN A 87 -20.37 1.19 -2.27
N LEU A 88 -21.36 1.15 -3.16
CA LEU A 88 -21.94 -0.10 -3.67
C LEU A 88 -20.90 -0.93 -4.43
N LEU A 89 -19.96 -0.24 -5.08
CA LEU A 89 -18.81 -0.84 -5.76
C LEU A 89 -17.53 -0.24 -5.16
N PRO A 90 -17.01 -0.79 -4.05
CA PRO A 90 -15.78 -0.28 -3.47
C PRO A 90 -14.59 -0.63 -4.36
N PRO A 91 -13.57 0.25 -4.43
CA PRO A 91 -12.33 -0.08 -5.12
C PRO A 91 -11.63 -1.25 -4.43
N VAL A 92 -10.77 -1.94 -5.17
CA VAL A 92 -9.90 -2.97 -4.62
C VAL A 92 -8.68 -2.27 -4.03
N PHE A 93 -8.42 -2.52 -2.76
CA PHE A 93 -7.23 -2.07 -2.09
C PHE A 93 -6.15 -3.15 -2.16
N THR A 94 -4.91 -2.71 -2.28
CA THR A 94 -3.73 -3.56 -2.29
C THR A 94 -2.83 -3.19 -1.13
N LEU A 95 -2.47 -4.18 -0.31
CA LEU A 95 -1.36 -4.06 0.63
C LEU A 95 -0.11 -4.56 -0.08
N ILE A 96 0.96 -3.75 -0.08
CA ILE A 96 2.22 -4.11 -0.73
C ILE A 96 3.32 -4.20 0.32
N ILE A 97 4.14 -5.24 0.23
CA ILE A 97 5.38 -5.40 0.98
C ILE A 97 6.54 -5.44 -0.02
N LYS A 98 7.60 -4.67 0.24
CA LYS A 98 8.91 -4.84 -0.43
C LYS A 98 9.95 -5.30 0.58
N ASP A 99 10.76 -6.28 0.20
CA ASP A 99 11.87 -6.83 1.00
C ASP A 99 13.27 -6.37 0.57
N ARG A 100 13.33 -5.56 -0.48
CA ARG A 100 14.52 -4.87 -0.97
C ARG A 100 14.11 -3.57 -1.65
N LEU A 101 15.08 -2.68 -1.82
CA LEU A 101 14.95 -1.46 -2.61
C LEU A 101 16.09 -1.41 -3.64
N GLN A 102 15.88 -0.78 -4.78
CA GLN A 102 16.89 -0.44 -5.79
C GLN A 102 16.85 1.06 -6.12
N GLN A 103 17.88 1.55 -6.81
CA GLN A 103 17.96 2.94 -7.26
C GLN A 103 16.83 3.29 -8.25
N GLY A 104 15.84 4.04 -7.77
CA GLY A 104 14.67 4.41 -8.57
C GLY A 104 13.35 4.03 -7.91
N ASP A 105 13.39 3.13 -6.92
CA ASP A 105 12.20 2.75 -6.14
C ASP A 105 11.59 3.93 -5.35
N ASP A 106 12.34 5.01 -5.18
CA ASP A 106 11.88 6.26 -4.55
C ASP A 106 11.51 7.36 -5.55
N GLY A 107 11.60 7.10 -6.86
CA GLY A 107 11.36 8.06 -7.94
C GLY A 107 12.44 8.01 -9.01
N VAL A 108 12.16 8.51 -10.22
CA VAL A 108 13.12 8.52 -11.33
C VAL A 108 14.30 9.45 -10.97
N PRO A 109 15.56 8.96 -11.01
CA PRO A 109 16.73 9.82 -10.86
C PRO A 109 16.70 10.99 -11.85
N GLY A 110 16.69 12.23 -11.34
CA GLY A 110 16.83 13.44 -12.15
C GLY A 110 15.53 14.12 -12.61
N VAL A 111 14.35 13.57 -12.30
CA VAL A 111 13.05 14.21 -12.66
C VAL A 111 12.37 14.88 -11.46
N THR A 112 12.62 14.36 -10.25
CA THR A 112 12.08 14.94 -9.01
C THR A 112 13.05 15.99 -8.46
N PRO A 113 12.68 17.28 -8.37
CA PRO A 113 13.52 18.31 -7.75
C PRO A 113 13.89 17.91 -6.32
N GLY A 114 15.18 17.89 -6.01
CA GLY A 114 15.68 17.47 -4.69
C GLY A 114 15.90 15.97 -4.48
N PHE A 115 15.67 15.14 -5.50
CA PHE A 115 15.99 13.70 -5.42
C PHE A 115 17.50 13.46 -5.43
N THR A 116 18.01 12.89 -4.35
CA THR A 116 19.37 12.36 -4.27
C THR A 116 19.26 10.83 -4.22
N PRO A 117 19.75 10.09 -5.23
CA PRO A 117 19.76 8.63 -5.19
C PRO A 117 20.49 8.15 -3.93
N ASP A 118 19.96 7.17 -3.22
CA ASP A 118 20.69 6.52 -2.12
C ASP A 118 21.84 5.69 -2.71
N PRO A 119 23.12 6.09 -2.51
CA PRO A 119 24.26 5.39 -3.10
C PRO A 119 24.49 4.00 -2.48
N THR A 120 23.80 3.67 -1.38
CA THR A 120 23.89 2.35 -0.75
C THR A 120 22.98 1.30 -1.39
N LEU A 121 22.04 1.73 -2.24
CA LEU A 121 21.13 0.82 -2.94
C LEU A 121 21.75 0.29 -4.24
N PRO A 122 21.50 -0.99 -4.59
CA PRO A 122 21.94 -1.55 -5.86
C PRO A 122 21.28 -0.82 -7.04
N PRO A 123 21.97 -0.73 -8.20
CA PRO A 123 21.41 -0.14 -9.41
C PRO A 123 20.22 -0.96 -9.92
N GLY A 124 19.24 -0.30 -10.51
CA GLY A 124 18.07 -0.93 -11.10
C GLY A 124 16.78 -0.21 -10.70
N PRO A 125 15.80 -0.05 -11.60
CA PRO A 125 14.67 0.84 -11.33
C PRO A 125 13.60 0.24 -10.41
N ASP A 126 13.52 -1.09 -10.22
CA ASP A 126 12.41 -1.70 -9.47
C ASP A 126 12.71 -3.07 -8.85
N THR A 127 11.99 -3.36 -7.78
CA THR A 127 11.94 -4.68 -7.13
C THR A 127 10.59 -5.35 -7.29
N LEU A 128 10.48 -6.61 -6.85
CA LEU A 128 9.19 -7.27 -6.72
C LEU A 128 8.31 -6.53 -5.69
N ASP A 129 7.03 -6.47 -6.01
CA ASP A 129 5.95 -6.10 -5.11
C ASP A 129 5.29 -7.39 -4.62
N PHE A 130 5.21 -7.58 -3.31
CA PHE A 130 4.42 -8.66 -2.74
C PHE A 130 3.07 -8.09 -2.38
N GLU A 131 2.03 -8.47 -3.12
CA GLU A 131 0.72 -7.82 -3.10
C GLU A 131 -0.36 -8.71 -2.48
N TYR A 132 -1.17 -8.14 -1.59
CA TYR A 132 -2.42 -8.73 -1.12
C TYR A 132 -3.59 -7.81 -1.49
N ASN A 133 -4.46 -8.29 -2.37
CA ASN A 133 -5.62 -7.56 -2.87
C ASN A 133 -6.87 -7.90 -2.04
N PHE A 134 -7.64 -6.89 -1.66
CA PHE A 134 -8.91 -7.08 -0.95
C PHE A 134 -9.94 -6.00 -1.31
N LYS A 135 -11.21 -6.40 -1.32
CA LYS A 135 -12.33 -5.46 -1.35
C LYS A 135 -12.70 -5.13 0.10
N PRO A 136 -12.75 -3.85 0.49
CA PRO A 136 -13.03 -3.49 1.86
C PRO A 136 -14.50 -3.77 2.17
N GLU A 137 -14.74 -4.42 3.30
CA GLU A 137 -16.09 -4.61 3.77
C GLU A 137 -16.71 -3.26 4.16
N CYS A 138 -18.02 -3.14 3.94
CA CYS A 138 -18.76 -1.95 4.32
C CYS A 138 -20.19 -2.29 4.79
N ASN A 139 -20.71 -1.46 5.69
CA ASN A 139 -22.12 -1.48 6.08
C ASN A 139 -22.62 -0.03 6.12
N PRO A 140 -23.49 0.38 5.18
CA PRO A 140 -24.00 1.75 5.10
C PRO A 140 -24.69 2.22 6.39
N HIS A 141 -25.28 1.29 7.17
CA HIS A 141 -25.94 1.58 8.44
C HIS A 141 -24.97 1.64 9.63
N ARG A 142 -23.71 1.25 9.44
CA ARG A 142 -22.66 1.29 10.46
C ARG A 142 -21.33 1.78 9.86
N PRO A 143 -21.24 3.06 9.44
CA PRO A 143 -20.05 3.60 8.76
C PRO A 143 -18.79 3.66 9.63
N ARG A 144 -18.93 3.46 10.94
CA ARG A 144 -17.82 3.37 11.91
C ARG A 144 -17.55 1.95 12.37
N LYS A 145 -18.19 0.94 11.78
CA LYS A 145 -17.88 -0.46 12.08
C LYS A 145 -16.44 -0.72 11.64
N THR A 146 -15.66 -1.27 12.56
CA THR A 146 -14.31 -1.70 12.29
C THR A 146 -14.33 -3.09 11.63
N TYR A 147 -13.52 -3.22 10.59
CA TYR A 147 -13.28 -4.44 9.84
C TYR A 147 -11.80 -4.77 9.85
N SER A 148 -11.44 -5.98 9.43
CA SER A 148 -10.04 -6.34 9.27
C SER A 148 -9.83 -7.42 8.24
N VAL A 149 -8.78 -7.28 7.43
CA VAL A 149 -8.19 -8.39 6.68
C VAL A 149 -6.98 -8.91 7.45
N THR A 150 -6.75 -10.23 7.40
CA THR A 150 -5.66 -10.87 8.15
C THR A 150 -4.88 -11.86 7.28
N PRO A 151 -4.25 -11.41 6.19
CA PRO A 151 -3.44 -12.27 5.33
C PRO A 151 -2.22 -12.83 6.09
N SER A 152 -1.88 -14.08 5.80
CA SER A 152 -0.56 -14.64 6.03
C SER A 152 0.41 -14.10 5.00
N PHE A 153 1.72 -14.15 5.28
CA PHE A 153 2.73 -13.74 4.29
C PHE A 153 2.76 -14.61 3.03
N LYS A 154 2.13 -15.80 3.07
CA LYS A 154 1.99 -16.67 1.90
C LYS A 154 0.84 -16.25 0.98
N ASP A 155 -0.06 -15.39 1.47
CA ASP A 155 -1.19 -14.86 0.69
C ASP A 155 -0.80 -13.61 -0.11
N PHE A 156 0.48 -13.20 -0.06
CA PHE A 156 1.01 -12.09 -0.85
C PHE A 156 1.67 -12.65 -2.10
N ASP A 157 1.06 -12.41 -3.25
CA ASP A 157 1.57 -12.82 -4.54
C ASP A 157 2.72 -11.92 -4.98
N ALA A 158 3.71 -12.47 -5.69
CA ALA A 158 4.81 -11.69 -6.23
C ALA A 158 4.41 -11.07 -7.58
N TRP A 159 4.58 -9.75 -7.70
CA TRP A 159 4.30 -8.98 -8.90
C TRP A 159 5.54 -8.23 -9.34
N TYR A 160 5.78 -8.21 -10.64
CA TYR A 160 6.77 -7.36 -11.28
C TYR A 160 6.08 -6.51 -12.34
N ARG A 161 6.04 -5.20 -12.11
CA ARG A 161 5.48 -4.21 -13.06
C ARG A 161 4.07 -4.57 -13.57
N GLY A 162 3.21 -5.01 -12.66
CA GLY A 162 1.82 -5.36 -12.99
C GLY A 162 1.65 -6.75 -13.60
N THR A 163 2.69 -7.57 -13.64
CA THR A 163 2.62 -8.98 -14.07
C THR A 163 2.90 -9.90 -12.89
N LEU A 164 2.03 -10.90 -12.69
CA LEU A 164 2.25 -11.96 -11.71
C LEU A 164 3.52 -12.75 -12.07
N THR A 165 4.36 -13.02 -11.09
CA THR A 165 5.66 -13.68 -11.30
C THR A 165 6.03 -14.59 -10.12
N GLU A 166 7.14 -15.29 -10.25
CA GLU A 166 7.71 -16.08 -9.16
C GLU A 166 8.56 -15.20 -8.24
N GLY A 167 8.41 -15.38 -6.95
CA GLY A 167 9.17 -14.64 -5.95
C GLY A 167 8.94 -15.19 -4.55
N THR A 168 9.92 -15.00 -3.67
CA THR A 168 9.79 -15.35 -2.25
C THR A 168 10.06 -14.10 -1.42
N LEU A 169 9.08 -13.72 -0.59
CA LEU A 169 9.20 -12.58 0.31
C LEU A 169 10.21 -12.89 1.41
N ASN A 170 11.33 -12.17 1.44
CA ASN A 170 12.32 -12.27 2.51
C ASN A 170 11.90 -11.44 3.74
N LEU A 171 11.31 -12.13 4.71
CA LEU A 171 10.82 -11.49 5.93
C LEU A 171 11.93 -10.92 6.83
N LYS A 172 13.21 -11.27 6.64
CA LYS A 172 14.30 -10.71 7.45
C LYS A 172 14.69 -9.29 7.04
N THR A 173 14.31 -8.88 5.83
CA THR A 173 14.78 -7.64 5.22
C THR A 173 13.65 -6.76 4.72
N VAL A 174 12.45 -6.86 5.29
CA VAL A 174 11.31 -6.02 4.88
C VAL A 174 11.70 -4.54 4.90
N ARG A 175 11.56 -3.86 3.78
CA ARG A 175 11.96 -2.45 3.61
C ARG A 175 10.77 -1.50 3.56
N ARG A 176 9.63 -1.96 3.04
CA ARG A 176 8.50 -1.07 2.77
C ARG A 176 7.16 -1.76 2.99
N PHE A 177 6.21 -0.95 3.42
CA PHE A 177 4.78 -1.27 3.44
C PHE A 177 4.04 -0.15 2.71
N GLN A 178 3.01 -0.50 1.95
CA GLN A 178 2.26 0.44 1.13
C GLN A 178 0.79 0.04 1.03
N VAL A 179 -0.07 1.05 0.92
CA VAL A 179 -1.51 0.93 0.69
C VAL A 179 -1.80 1.59 -0.65
N MET A 180 -2.36 0.82 -1.58
CA MET A 180 -2.56 1.23 -2.97
C MET A 180 -3.99 0.95 -3.43
N VAL A 181 -4.46 1.77 -4.36
CA VAL A 181 -5.54 1.44 -5.30
C VAL A 181 -4.96 1.54 -6.71
N ARG A 182 -5.18 0.52 -7.55
CA ARG A 182 -4.70 0.49 -8.94
C ARG A 182 -5.76 -0.04 -9.89
N SER A 183 -5.57 0.22 -11.18
CA SER A 183 -6.32 -0.49 -12.21
C SER A 183 -5.88 -1.96 -12.29
N PHE A 184 -6.85 -2.84 -12.48
CA PHE A 184 -6.64 -4.26 -12.77
C PHE A 184 -7.15 -4.52 -14.19
N GLU A 185 -6.47 -5.38 -14.95
CA GLU A 185 -6.77 -5.60 -16.38
C GLU A 185 -8.25 -5.90 -16.62
N GLU A 186 -8.85 -6.75 -15.77
CA GLU A 186 -10.26 -7.13 -15.84
C GLU A 186 -11.24 -6.02 -15.47
N LEU A 187 -10.79 -4.98 -14.75
CA LEU A 187 -11.61 -3.85 -14.30
C LEU A 187 -11.30 -2.56 -15.07
N GLN A 188 -10.25 -2.56 -15.88
CA GLN A 188 -9.68 -1.38 -16.53
C GLN A 188 -10.57 -0.86 -17.66
N LYS A 189 -11.10 -1.76 -18.51
CA LYS A 189 -11.95 -1.37 -19.66
C LYS A 189 -13.20 -0.61 -19.23
N GLU A 190 -13.81 -1.02 -18.12
CA GLU A 190 -14.99 -0.38 -17.54
C GLU A 190 -14.64 0.68 -16.50
N ARG A 191 -13.34 0.88 -16.23
CA ARG A 191 -12.80 1.87 -15.28
C ARG A 191 -13.45 1.77 -13.91
N LEU A 192 -13.73 0.55 -13.45
CA LEU A 192 -14.46 0.29 -12.20
C LEU A 192 -13.67 0.67 -10.95
N GLN A 193 -12.37 0.94 -11.09
CA GLN A 193 -11.50 1.42 -10.01
C GLN A 193 -11.36 2.95 -9.98
N ASP A 194 -11.78 3.66 -11.04
CA ASP A 194 -11.62 5.10 -11.13
C ASP A 194 -12.46 5.84 -10.09
N GLY A 195 -11.96 7.00 -9.70
CA GLY A 195 -12.63 7.91 -8.79
C GLY A 195 -12.00 7.94 -7.41
N LYS A 196 -12.73 8.58 -6.49
CA LYS A 196 -12.24 8.88 -5.15
C LYS A 196 -12.34 7.66 -4.26
N TRP A 197 -11.28 7.46 -3.48
CA TRP A 197 -11.22 6.39 -2.51
C TRP A 197 -10.79 6.93 -1.15
N LYS A 198 -11.27 6.29 -0.09
CA LYS A 198 -10.95 6.64 1.29
C LYS A 198 -11.02 5.41 2.18
N LEU A 199 -9.99 5.22 3.00
CA LEU A 199 -9.92 4.14 3.99
C LEU A 199 -9.33 4.70 5.28
N LYS A 200 -10.08 4.58 6.37
CA LYS A 200 -9.56 4.97 7.69
C LYS A 200 -8.95 3.75 8.35
N VAL A 201 -7.64 3.80 8.59
CA VAL A 201 -6.87 2.71 9.18
C VAL A 201 -6.71 2.96 10.66
N ASN A 202 -7.13 1.97 11.44
CA ASN A 202 -7.06 2.01 12.90
C ASN A 202 -5.75 1.40 13.39
N ARG A 203 -5.36 0.24 12.85
CA ARG A 203 -4.12 -0.45 13.22
C ARG A 203 -3.56 -1.26 12.07
N ILE A 204 -2.24 -1.31 12.00
CA ILE A 204 -1.49 -2.29 11.22
C ILE A 204 -0.69 -3.11 12.22
N GLN A 205 -0.85 -4.42 12.20
CA GLN A 205 -0.25 -5.30 13.20
C GLN A 205 0.33 -6.54 12.55
N LEU A 206 1.41 -7.07 13.12
CA LEU A 206 1.94 -8.39 12.77
C LEU A 206 1.37 -9.44 13.73
N TRP A 207 1.08 -10.63 13.23
CA TRP A 207 0.54 -11.72 14.05
C TRP A 207 1.39 -12.99 14.05
N LYS A 208 1.30 -13.76 15.14
CA LYS A 208 1.98 -15.05 15.34
C LYS A 208 0.99 -16.20 15.47
#